data_AF-B7B7B6-F1
#
_entry.id   AF-B7B7B6-F1
#
_cell.length_a   1.000
_cell.length_b   1.000
_cell.length_c   1.000
_cell.angle_alpha   90.00
_cell.angle_beta   90.00
_cell.angle_gamma   90.00
#
_symmetry.space_group_name_H-M   'P 1'
#
loop_
_entity.id
_entity.type
_entity.pdbx_description
1 polymer ?
#
loop_
_entity_poly.entity_id
_entity_poly.type
_entity_poly.pdbx_seq_one_letter_code
_entity_poly.pdbx_strand_id
1 'polypeptide(L)'
;MEKANVTLYTVIGDPNRIVKAIQERFKEMAEELVCEDETVDLTLPDGTHVIFSIKHRRSKPDFIASHTSGMANYFSQVKTPLAELKENVLCQIRVFNCVTGITFDLNDNEDRTNYILNRLFEIAGDVNGFLLYPSMQIFTSEGKLLFSAKGESQLTEFIPVGNADFLDGNRPEEAQADVERRLRSIALLEEKHIPYMEYLRSEVLESEARLRSRKEIVQRAAALFAVAVYSEVILSEGSGREEALFYFKKMEQLYKIESYLSPAEAAYIDNPDPEEQECIQFGWRYECAGVLLWAAGIVDDLPYPSEIIDVPVLAAIFWQHKGCSELLSKGFPRSQSEILDAADITLRYDWACVEARIHGKEAPASLNGGVVMERHYAFNWIIGANGGAGWDDIQPNT
;
A
#
# COMPACT_ATOMS: atom_id res chain seq x y z
N MET A 1 -43.77 18.95 -7.99
CA MET A 1 -42.75 18.91 -6.94
C MET A 1 -41.40 19.02 -7.62
N GLU A 2 -40.53 19.88 -7.10
CA GLU A 2 -39.15 19.99 -7.57
C GLU A 2 -38.38 18.74 -7.13
N LYS A 3 -37.51 18.21 -7.99
CA LYS A 3 -36.69 17.03 -7.68
C LYS A 3 -35.26 17.44 -7.39
N ALA A 4 -34.72 16.97 -6.27
CA ALA A 4 -33.30 17.05 -6.02
C ALA A 4 -32.58 15.93 -6.78
N ASN A 5 -31.38 16.24 -7.28
CA ASN A 5 -30.51 15.27 -7.94
C ASN A 5 -29.13 15.37 -7.28
N VAL A 6 -28.66 14.29 -6.67
CA VAL A 6 -27.32 14.20 -6.09
C VAL A 6 -26.62 13.02 -6.73
N THR A 7 -25.32 13.10 -6.96
CA THR A 7 -24.55 11.97 -7.48
C THR A 7 -23.50 11.54 -6.47
N LEU A 8 -23.51 10.27 -6.09
CA LEU A 8 -22.46 9.65 -5.29
C LEU A 8 -21.42 9.02 -6.22
N TYR A 9 -20.16 9.36 -6.01
CA TYR A 9 -19.02 8.79 -6.70
C TYR A 9 -18.16 8.00 -5.73
N THR A 10 -17.66 6.84 -6.15
CA THR A 10 -16.72 6.05 -5.36
C THR A 10 -15.80 5.20 -6.24
N VAL A 11 -14.70 4.73 -5.65
CA VAL A 11 -13.79 3.72 -6.20
C VAL A 11 -13.98 2.45 -5.37
N ILE A 12 -14.81 1.52 -5.83
CA ILE A 12 -15.27 0.36 -5.03
C ILE A 12 -15.10 -0.96 -5.78
N GLY A 13 -14.76 -2.03 -5.06
CA GLY A 13 -14.63 -3.38 -5.63
C GLY A 13 -15.97 -4.07 -5.82
N ASP A 14 -16.78 -4.10 -4.76
CA ASP A 14 -18.14 -4.68 -4.76
C ASP A 14 -19.22 -3.59 -4.67
N PRO A 15 -19.95 -3.28 -5.76
CA PRO A 15 -21.01 -2.28 -5.74
C PRO A 15 -22.19 -2.65 -4.83
N ASN A 16 -22.34 -3.92 -4.42
CA ASN A 16 -23.39 -4.31 -3.47
C ASN A 16 -23.20 -3.71 -2.08
N ARG A 17 -21.99 -3.25 -1.74
CA ARG A 17 -21.76 -2.49 -0.50
C ARG A 17 -22.57 -1.19 -0.46
N ILE A 18 -22.81 -0.55 -1.61
CA ILE A 18 -23.68 0.64 -1.69
C ILE A 18 -25.11 0.24 -1.35
N VAL A 19 -25.60 -0.88 -1.88
CA VAL A 19 -26.96 -1.40 -1.59
C VAL A 19 -27.10 -1.71 -0.10
N LYS A 20 -26.13 -2.39 0.50
CA LYS A 20 -26.11 -2.69 1.94
C LYS A 20 -26.08 -1.41 2.79
N ALA A 21 -25.29 -0.41 2.41
CA ALA A 21 -25.25 0.87 3.09
C ALA A 21 -26.62 1.59 3.00
N ILE A 22 -27.26 1.62 1.83
CA ILE A 22 -28.62 2.19 1.68
C ILE A 22 -29.60 1.48 2.60
N GLN A 23 -29.61 0.14 2.59
CA GLN A 23 -30.50 -0.68 3.42
C GLN A 23 -30.31 -0.39 4.91
N GLU A 24 -29.08 -0.33 5.39
CA GLU A 24 -28.80 -0.10 6.80
C GLU A 24 -29.13 1.35 7.22
N ARG A 25 -28.71 2.35 6.43
CA ARG A 25 -28.89 3.77 6.76
C ARG A 25 -30.34 4.23 6.68
N PHE A 26 -31.17 3.57 5.88
CA PHE A 26 -32.59 3.90 5.78
C PHE A 26 -33.53 2.94 6.50
N LYS A 27 -33.02 1.90 7.16
CA LYS A 27 -33.79 0.82 7.80
C LYS A 27 -34.93 1.29 8.71
N GLU A 28 -34.72 2.36 9.46
CA GLU A 28 -35.71 2.88 10.43
C GLU A 28 -36.83 3.72 9.79
N MET A 29 -36.62 4.21 8.57
CA MET A 29 -37.52 5.19 7.92
C MET A 29 -38.16 4.65 6.64
N ALA A 30 -37.54 3.68 5.96
CA ALA A 30 -38.10 3.09 4.76
C ALA A 30 -39.34 2.26 5.11
N GLU A 31 -40.49 2.59 4.52
CA GLU A 31 -41.67 1.71 4.57
C GLU A 31 -41.46 0.49 3.68
N GLU A 32 -40.87 0.73 2.51
CA GLU A 32 -40.55 -0.29 1.53
C GLU A 32 -39.21 0.04 0.87
N LEU A 33 -38.42 -1.00 0.58
CA LEU A 33 -37.18 -0.90 -0.17
C LEU A 33 -37.12 -2.05 -1.17
N VAL A 34 -37.11 -1.70 -2.44
CA VAL A 34 -37.07 -2.66 -3.55
C VAL A 34 -35.71 -2.53 -4.24
N CYS A 35 -35.02 -3.66 -4.38
CA CYS A 35 -33.76 -3.74 -5.13
C CYS A 35 -34.00 -4.47 -6.45
N GLU A 36 -33.83 -3.77 -7.57
CA GLU A 36 -33.91 -4.35 -8.91
C GLU A 36 -32.64 -4.02 -9.70
N ASP A 37 -31.84 -5.04 -10.00
CA ASP A 37 -30.58 -4.95 -10.76
C ASP A 37 -29.63 -3.83 -10.27
N GLU A 38 -29.68 -2.68 -10.94
CA GLU A 38 -28.83 -1.50 -10.75
C GLU A 38 -29.60 -0.36 -10.06
N THR A 39 -30.81 -0.61 -9.56
CA THR A 39 -31.68 0.40 -8.95
C THR A 39 -32.14 -0.03 -7.57
N VAL A 40 -32.08 0.91 -6.62
CA VAL A 40 -32.75 0.78 -5.31
C VAL A 40 -33.84 1.85 -5.26
N ASP A 41 -35.08 1.42 -5.12
CA ASP A 41 -36.23 2.31 -4.93
C ASP A 41 -36.69 2.20 -3.48
N LEU A 42 -36.67 3.33 -2.78
CA LEU A 42 -37.05 3.43 -1.39
C LEU A 42 -38.29 4.30 -1.25
N THR A 43 -39.33 3.76 -0.61
CA THR A 43 -40.55 4.47 -0.28
C THR A 43 -40.49 4.99 1.15
N LEU A 44 -40.69 6.31 1.29
CA LEU A 44 -40.75 7.01 2.58
C LEU A 44 -42.17 7.01 3.14
N PRO A 45 -42.36 7.31 4.45
CA PRO A 45 -43.70 7.26 5.09
C PRO A 45 -44.73 8.25 4.56
N ASP A 46 -44.29 9.26 3.80
CA ASP A 46 -45.16 10.21 3.11
C ASP A 46 -45.55 9.74 1.70
N GLY A 47 -45.19 8.51 1.31
CA GLY A 47 -45.45 7.90 0.02
C GLY A 47 -44.54 8.41 -1.12
N THR A 48 -43.55 9.24 -0.81
CA THR A 48 -42.57 9.71 -1.80
C THR A 48 -41.38 8.75 -1.92
N HIS A 49 -40.63 8.87 -3.01
CA HIS A 49 -39.56 7.93 -3.33
C HIS A 49 -38.16 8.58 -3.28
N VAL A 50 -37.17 7.78 -2.86
CA VAL A 50 -35.74 8.05 -3.07
C VAL A 50 -35.20 6.95 -3.97
N ILE A 51 -34.80 7.33 -5.18
CA ILE A 51 -34.33 6.38 -6.19
C ILE A 51 -32.83 6.50 -6.34
N PHE A 52 -32.13 5.38 -6.19
CA PHE A 52 -30.69 5.24 -6.40
C PHE A 52 -30.44 4.42 -7.66
N SER A 53 -29.75 4.97 -8.66
CA SER A 53 -29.33 4.26 -9.87
C SER A 53 -27.82 4.07 -9.86
N ILE A 54 -27.37 2.86 -9.55
CA ILE A 54 -25.98 2.46 -9.32
C ILE A 54 -25.38 1.92 -10.61
N LYS A 55 -24.41 2.63 -11.18
CA LYS A 55 -23.68 2.20 -12.39
C LYS A 55 -22.24 1.91 -12.03
N HIS A 56 -21.78 0.71 -12.34
CA HIS A 56 -20.40 0.28 -12.06
C HIS A 56 -19.63 0.01 -13.36
N ARG A 57 -18.31 0.23 -13.35
CA ARG A 57 -17.45 0.06 -14.53
C ARG A 57 -17.52 -1.35 -15.13
N ARG A 58 -17.75 -2.37 -14.31
CA ARG A 58 -17.91 -3.77 -14.79
C ARG A 58 -19.14 -3.95 -15.68
N SER A 59 -20.26 -3.29 -15.37
CA SER A 59 -21.51 -3.40 -16.14
C SER A 59 -21.66 -2.31 -17.20
N LYS A 60 -21.14 -1.11 -16.96
CA LYS A 60 -21.27 0.08 -17.82
C LYS A 60 -19.93 0.80 -18.07
N PRO A 61 -18.93 0.14 -18.69
CA PRO A 61 -17.57 0.69 -18.83
C PRO A 61 -17.54 2.02 -19.59
N ASP A 62 -18.24 2.11 -20.72
CA ASP A 62 -18.25 3.32 -21.56
C ASP A 62 -18.93 4.51 -20.87
N PHE A 63 -20.00 4.24 -20.13
CA PHE A 63 -20.69 5.26 -19.34
C PHE A 63 -19.74 5.87 -18.30
N ILE A 64 -19.07 5.03 -17.52
CA ILE A 64 -18.14 5.50 -16.48
C ILE A 64 -16.99 6.27 -17.09
N ALA A 65 -16.34 5.74 -18.14
CA ALA A 65 -15.23 6.40 -18.80
C ALA A 65 -15.61 7.78 -19.37
N SER A 66 -16.77 7.88 -20.02
CA SER A 66 -17.29 9.14 -20.53
C SER A 66 -17.60 10.14 -19.41
N HIS A 67 -18.24 9.66 -18.34
CA HIS A 67 -18.69 10.51 -17.23
C HIS A 67 -17.52 11.07 -16.41
N THR A 68 -16.53 10.24 -16.07
CA THR A 68 -15.34 10.69 -15.32
C THR A 68 -14.46 11.60 -16.18
N SER A 69 -14.28 11.29 -17.46
CA SER A 69 -13.53 12.15 -18.39
C SER A 69 -14.20 13.51 -18.55
N GLY A 70 -15.53 13.54 -18.70
CA GLY A 70 -16.31 14.78 -18.79
C GLY A 70 -16.17 15.64 -17.53
N MET A 71 -16.30 15.03 -16.36
CA MET A 71 -16.15 15.71 -15.07
C MET A 71 -14.72 16.23 -14.86
N ALA A 72 -13.70 15.42 -15.14
CA ALA A 72 -12.29 15.84 -15.03
C ALA A 72 -11.97 17.00 -15.99
N ASN A 73 -12.48 16.94 -17.23
CA ASN A 73 -12.30 18.01 -18.21
C ASN A 73 -13.00 19.31 -17.81
N TYR A 74 -14.13 19.23 -17.11
CA TYR A 74 -14.82 20.39 -16.57
C TYR A 74 -14.00 21.04 -15.44
N PHE A 75 -13.60 20.27 -14.43
CA PHE A 75 -12.87 20.80 -13.28
C PHE A 75 -11.42 21.20 -13.59
N SER A 76 -10.79 20.65 -14.63
CA SER A 76 -9.42 21.04 -15.02
C SER A 76 -9.33 22.52 -15.44
N GLN A 77 -10.41 23.04 -16.03
CA GLN A 77 -10.54 24.42 -16.50
C GLN A 77 -10.82 25.42 -15.37
N VAL A 78 -11.19 24.94 -14.18
CA VAL A 78 -11.47 25.79 -13.02
C VAL A 78 -10.17 26.43 -12.52
N LYS A 79 -10.20 27.75 -12.38
CA LYS A 79 -9.09 28.54 -11.83
C LYS A 79 -9.18 28.53 -10.30
N THR A 80 -8.07 28.21 -9.65
CA THR A 80 -7.95 28.21 -8.18
C THR A 80 -6.49 28.46 -7.80
N PRO A 81 -6.20 29.12 -6.66
CA PRO A 81 -4.85 29.15 -6.11
C PRO A 81 -4.40 27.79 -5.54
N LEU A 82 -5.32 26.84 -5.32
CA LEU A 82 -5.06 25.52 -4.72
C LEU A 82 -4.63 24.48 -5.79
N ALA A 83 -3.49 24.70 -6.44
CA ALA A 83 -3.07 23.92 -7.60
C ALA A 83 -2.88 22.42 -7.30
N GLU A 84 -2.20 22.09 -6.20
CA GLU A 84 -1.92 20.71 -5.78
C GLU A 84 -3.19 19.96 -5.39
N LEU A 85 -4.04 20.57 -4.56
CA LEU A 85 -5.35 20.02 -4.21
C LEU A 85 -6.19 19.77 -5.47
N LYS A 86 -6.20 20.70 -6.43
CA LYS A 86 -6.94 20.51 -7.70
C LYS A 86 -6.42 19.28 -8.45
N GLU A 87 -5.10 19.11 -8.57
CA GLU A 87 -4.55 17.95 -9.29
C GLU A 87 -4.93 16.63 -8.59
N ASN A 88 -4.90 16.59 -7.26
CA ASN A 88 -5.32 15.40 -6.52
C ASN A 88 -6.83 15.13 -6.66
N VAL A 89 -7.67 16.17 -6.69
CA VAL A 89 -9.11 16.02 -7.01
C VAL A 89 -9.31 15.49 -8.42
N LEU A 90 -8.55 15.97 -9.41
CA LEU A 90 -8.62 15.45 -10.79
C LEU A 90 -8.16 13.99 -10.86
N CYS A 91 -7.12 13.62 -10.11
CA CYS A 91 -6.66 12.23 -9.99
C CYS A 91 -7.77 11.34 -9.44
N GLN A 92 -8.41 11.76 -8.34
CA GLN A 92 -9.57 11.06 -7.77
C GLN A 92 -10.72 10.89 -8.77
N ILE A 93 -11.09 11.95 -9.49
CA ILE A 93 -12.19 11.89 -10.46
C ILE A 93 -11.91 10.87 -11.57
N ARG A 94 -10.66 10.82 -12.05
CA ARG A 94 -10.23 9.90 -13.13
C ARG A 94 -10.33 8.43 -12.71
N VAL A 95 -10.21 8.12 -11.41
CA VAL A 95 -10.21 6.73 -10.91
C VAL A 95 -11.58 6.25 -10.43
N PHE A 96 -12.60 7.12 -10.33
CA PHE A 96 -13.96 6.69 -10.00
C PHE A 96 -14.43 5.56 -10.92
N ASN A 97 -14.93 4.48 -10.33
CA ASN A 97 -15.39 3.30 -11.05
C ASN A 97 -16.88 3.02 -10.83
N CYS A 98 -17.52 3.76 -9.92
CA CYS A 98 -18.93 3.64 -9.61
C CYS A 98 -19.58 5.03 -9.47
N VAL A 99 -20.73 5.18 -10.10
CA VAL A 99 -21.54 6.41 -10.10
C VAL A 99 -22.96 6.04 -9.72
N THR A 100 -23.45 6.58 -8.62
CA THR A 100 -24.83 6.39 -8.16
C THR A 100 -25.60 7.69 -8.31
N GLY A 101 -26.54 7.73 -9.25
CA GLY A 101 -27.47 8.86 -9.39
C GLY A 101 -28.59 8.74 -8.36
N ILE A 102 -28.84 9.80 -7.60
CA ILE A 102 -29.79 9.81 -6.49
C ILE A 102 -30.83 10.88 -6.75
N THR A 103 -32.10 10.49 -6.81
CA THR A 103 -33.21 11.42 -7.07
C THR A 103 -34.29 11.27 -6.02
N PHE A 104 -34.78 12.40 -5.51
CA PHE A 104 -35.88 12.42 -4.54
C PHE A 104 -36.66 13.73 -4.64
N ASP A 105 -37.90 13.70 -4.18
CA ASP A 105 -38.77 14.87 -4.21
C ASP A 105 -38.46 15.84 -3.07
N LEU A 106 -38.44 17.14 -3.41
CA LEU A 106 -38.42 18.25 -2.47
C LEU A 106 -39.85 18.67 -2.12
N ASN A 107 -40.05 18.96 -0.84
CA ASN A 107 -41.28 19.53 -0.30
C ASN A 107 -40.94 20.57 0.79
N ASP A 108 -41.96 21.20 1.36
CA ASP A 108 -41.79 22.25 2.37
C ASP A 108 -41.27 21.72 3.73
N ASN A 109 -41.00 20.41 3.85
CA ASN A 109 -40.45 19.80 5.05
C ASN A 109 -38.92 19.75 4.97
N GLU A 110 -38.28 20.77 5.52
CA GLU A 110 -36.82 20.87 5.59
C GLU A 110 -36.19 19.74 6.41
N ASP A 111 -36.82 19.31 7.50
CA ASP A 111 -36.31 18.22 8.36
C ASP A 111 -36.21 16.90 7.59
N ARG A 112 -37.21 16.59 6.76
CA ARG A 112 -37.19 15.42 5.87
C ARG A 112 -36.04 15.49 4.87
N THR A 113 -35.89 16.65 4.23
CA THR A 113 -34.82 16.85 3.24
C THR A 113 -33.44 16.71 3.88
N ASN A 114 -33.24 17.34 5.05
CA ASN A 114 -32.01 17.23 5.82
C ASN A 114 -31.74 15.79 6.27
N TYR A 115 -32.77 15.04 6.67
CA TYR A 115 -32.63 13.63 7.01
C TYR A 115 -32.11 12.81 5.82
N ILE A 116 -32.71 12.96 4.64
CA ILE A 116 -32.26 12.26 3.43
C ILE A 116 -30.79 12.59 3.15
N LEU A 117 -30.44 13.89 3.12
CA LEU A 117 -29.07 14.34 2.85
C LEU A 117 -28.07 13.79 3.87
N ASN A 118 -28.41 13.80 5.16
CA ASN A 118 -27.56 13.23 6.21
C ASN A 118 -27.31 11.73 5.98
N ARG A 119 -28.33 10.96 5.60
CA ARG A 119 -28.14 9.55 5.22
C ARG A 119 -27.26 9.38 3.98
N LEU A 120 -27.32 10.30 3.01
CA LEU A 120 -26.42 10.25 1.85
C LEU A 120 -24.96 10.46 2.25
N PHE A 121 -24.68 11.36 3.19
CA PHE A 121 -23.33 11.57 3.74
C PHE A 121 -22.83 10.34 4.51
N GLU A 122 -23.69 9.71 5.31
CA GLU A 122 -23.36 8.46 6.01
C GLU A 122 -23.06 7.32 5.03
N ILE A 123 -23.88 7.15 3.98
CA ILE A 123 -23.62 6.17 2.92
C ILE A 123 -22.29 6.47 2.23
N ALA A 124 -22.01 7.74 1.92
CA ALA A 124 -20.74 8.14 1.35
C ALA A 124 -19.57 7.74 2.27
N GLY A 125 -19.71 7.89 3.59
CA GLY A 125 -18.72 7.44 4.57
C GLY A 125 -18.48 5.92 4.53
N ASP A 126 -19.54 5.11 4.44
CA ASP A 126 -19.45 3.64 4.42
C ASP A 126 -18.71 3.08 3.18
N VAL A 127 -18.62 3.88 2.11
CA VAL A 127 -18.01 3.48 0.83
C VAL A 127 -16.90 4.42 0.37
N ASN A 128 -16.31 5.24 1.26
CA ASN A 128 -15.27 6.21 0.92
C ASN A 128 -15.62 7.05 -0.33
N GLY A 129 -16.87 7.50 -0.39
CA GLY A 129 -17.46 8.18 -1.54
C GLY A 129 -17.56 9.69 -1.39
N PHE A 130 -17.90 10.35 -2.50
CA PHE A 130 -18.04 11.80 -2.61
C PHE A 130 -19.40 12.16 -3.22
N LEU A 131 -20.03 13.21 -2.69
CA LEU A 131 -21.32 13.68 -3.18
C LEU A 131 -21.15 14.91 -4.07
N LEU A 132 -21.63 14.83 -5.30
CA LEU A 132 -21.73 15.95 -6.23
C LEU A 132 -23.15 16.51 -6.21
N TYR A 133 -23.26 17.80 -5.89
CA TYR A 133 -24.52 18.54 -5.97
C TYR A 133 -24.71 19.17 -7.37
N PRO A 134 -25.96 19.49 -7.76
CA PRO A 134 -26.26 20.15 -9.05
C PRO A 134 -25.54 21.49 -9.24
N SER A 135 -25.17 22.14 -8.15
CA SER A 135 -24.35 23.36 -8.12
C SER A 135 -22.89 23.14 -8.53
N MET A 136 -22.51 21.92 -8.93
CA MET A 136 -21.13 21.52 -9.26
C MET A 136 -20.17 21.70 -8.08
N GLN A 137 -20.64 21.29 -6.90
CA GLN A 137 -19.87 21.23 -5.66
C GLN A 137 -19.70 19.77 -5.25
N ILE A 138 -18.46 19.36 -4.99
CA ILE A 138 -18.11 18.03 -4.50
C ILE A 138 -17.90 18.13 -3.00
N PHE A 139 -18.56 17.26 -2.24
CA PHE A 139 -18.44 17.16 -0.79
C PHE A 139 -17.86 15.82 -0.37
N THR A 140 -17.08 15.83 0.71
CA THR A 140 -16.63 14.62 1.42
C THR A 140 -17.77 14.04 2.26
N SER A 141 -17.60 12.81 2.78
CA SER A 141 -18.53 12.17 3.72
C SER A 141 -18.77 12.98 5.00
N GLU A 142 -17.82 13.81 5.41
CA GLU A 142 -17.93 14.68 6.59
C GLU A 142 -18.67 16.00 6.29
N GLY A 143 -19.19 16.18 5.07
CA GLY A 143 -19.89 17.40 4.67
C GLY A 143 -18.97 18.59 4.35
N LYS A 144 -17.66 18.37 4.22
CA LYS A 144 -16.71 19.42 3.81
C LYS A 144 -16.70 19.58 2.30
N LEU A 145 -16.67 20.82 1.83
CA LEU A 145 -16.51 21.15 0.41
C LEU A 145 -15.10 20.77 -0.05
N LEU A 146 -15.01 19.69 -0.84
CA LEU A 146 -13.76 19.25 -1.46
C LEU A 146 -13.35 20.21 -2.58
N PHE A 147 -14.25 20.48 -3.53
CA PHE A 147 -13.97 21.39 -4.64
C PHE A 147 -15.25 21.90 -5.29
N SER A 148 -15.25 23.17 -5.74
CA SER A 148 -16.39 23.78 -6.43
C SER A 148 -16.04 24.29 -7.83
N ALA A 149 -17.06 24.53 -8.65
CA ALA A 149 -16.90 25.20 -9.96
C ALA A 149 -16.30 26.62 -9.87
N LYS A 150 -16.30 27.25 -8.68
CA LYS A 150 -15.66 28.54 -8.42
C LYS A 150 -14.19 28.41 -7.98
N GLY A 151 -13.68 27.19 -7.84
CA GLY A 151 -12.31 26.91 -7.40
C GLY A 151 -12.12 27.01 -5.89
N GLU A 152 -13.21 26.95 -5.13
CA GLU A 152 -13.22 27.01 -3.66
C GLU A 152 -13.10 25.61 -3.05
N SER A 153 -12.43 25.52 -1.91
CA SER A 153 -12.33 24.31 -1.09
C SER A 153 -12.31 24.69 0.39
N GLN A 154 -12.83 23.81 1.24
CA GLN A 154 -12.66 23.87 2.69
C GLN A 154 -11.45 23.06 3.17
N LEU A 155 -10.77 22.35 2.26
CA LEU A 155 -9.56 21.58 2.54
C LEU A 155 -8.34 22.37 2.03
N THR A 156 -7.22 22.23 2.73
CA THR A 156 -5.91 22.74 2.28
C THR A 156 -5.17 21.71 1.45
N GLU A 157 -5.36 20.44 1.77
CA GLU A 157 -4.72 19.29 1.13
C GLU A 157 -5.75 18.17 0.92
N PHE A 158 -5.53 17.34 -0.08
CA PHE A 158 -6.37 16.19 -0.38
C PHE A 158 -5.51 15.09 -0.99
N ILE A 159 -5.67 13.86 -0.50
CA ILE A 159 -5.01 12.66 -1.05
C ILE A 159 -6.11 11.78 -1.65
N PRO A 160 -5.96 11.30 -2.90
CA PRO A 160 -6.93 10.39 -3.49
C PRO A 160 -7.13 9.13 -2.64
N VAL A 161 -8.38 8.70 -2.53
CA VAL A 161 -8.83 7.54 -1.76
C VAL A 161 -9.48 6.51 -2.69
N GLY A 162 -9.33 5.24 -2.31
CA GLY A 162 -10.06 4.13 -2.89
C GLY A 162 -10.44 3.13 -1.82
N ASN A 163 -11.43 2.28 -2.10
CA ASN A 163 -11.79 1.23 -1.17
C ASN A 163 -10.80 0.05 -1.28
N ALA A 164 -10.48 -0.55 -0.13
CA ALA A 164 -9.61 -1.73 -0.06
C ALA A 164 -10.13 -2.88 -0.93
N ASP A 165 -11.44 -3.10 -1.00
CA ASP A 165 -12.05 -4.15 -1.84
C ASP A 165 -11.82 -3.95 -3.36
N PHE A 166 -11.54 -2.73 -3.82
CA PHE A 166 -11.16 -2.47 -5.20
C PHE A 166 -9.69 -2.81 -5.43
N LEU A 167 -8.82 -2.38 -4.51
CA LEU A 167 -7.38 -2.63 -4.56
C LEU A 167 -7.08 -4.13 -4.44
N ASP A 168 -7.78 -4.80 -3.53
CA ASP A 168 -7.67 -6.23 -3.26
C ASP A 168 -8.62 -7.09 -4.12
N GLY A 169 -9.44 -6.50 -5.00
CA GLY A 169 -10.55 -7.20 -5.67
C GLY A 169 -10.14 -8.34 -6.61
N ASN A 170 -8.85 -8.43 -6.97
CA ASN A 170 -8.27 -9.52 -7.74
C ASN A 170 -7.42 -10.48 -6.89
N ARG A 171 -7.30 -10.22 -5.58
CA ARG A 171 -6.52 -11.05 -4.67
C ARG A 171 -7.38 -12.22 -4.20
N PRO A 172 -6.79 -13.41 -4.02
CA PRO A 172 -7.54 -14.54 -3.49
C PRO A 172 -8.09 -14.26 -2.09
N GLU A 173 -9.08 -15.04 -1.68
CA GLU A 173 -9.54 -15.02 -0.30
C GLU A 173 -8.47 -15.61 0.62
N GLU A 174 -8.34 -14.99 1.80
CA GLU A 174 -7.43 -15.48 2.83
C GLU A 174 -7.87 -16.85 3.34
N ALA A 175 -6.93 -17.79 3.43
CA ALA A 175 -7.17 -19.02 4.16
C ALA A 175 -7.11 -18.75 5.68
N GLN A 176 -7.61 -19.71 6.47
CA GLN A 176 -7.57 -19.62 7.93
C GLN A 176 -6.15 -19.33 8.47
N ALA A 177 -5.12 -19.96 7.89
CA ALA A 177 -3.73 -19.75 8.29
C ALA A 177 -3.24 -18.32 8.04
N ASP A 178 -3.68 -17.67 6.96
CA ASP A 178 -3.35 -16.28 6.65
C ASP A 178 -4.02 -15.31 7.63
N VAL A 179 -5.29 -15.56 7.96
CA VAL A 179 -6.02 -14.79 8.98
C VAL A 179 -5.33 -14.93 10.33
N GLU A 180 -4.98 -16.13 10.74
CA GLU A 180 -4.28 -16.39 12.01
C GLU A 180 -2.90 -15.71 12.04
N ARG A 181 -2.15 -15.73 10.93
CA ARG A 181 -0.88 -14.99 10.81
C ARG A 181 -1.08 -13.50 11.04
N ARG A 182 -2.03 -12.88 10.34
CA ARG A 182 -2.37 -11.45 10.55
C ARG A 182 -2.70 -11.17 12.00
N LEU A 183 -3.52 -12.01 12.64
CA LEU A 183 -3.93 -11.81 14.03
C LEU A 183 -2.75 -11.94 15.01
N ARG A 184 -1.80 -12.87 14.77
CA ARG A 184 -0.55 -12.94 15.54
C ARG A 184 0.26 -11.65 15.42
N SER A 185 0.40 -11.11 14.21
CA SER A 185 1.11 -9.84 13.99
C SER A 185 0.40 -8.66 14.66
N ILE A 186 -0.93 -8.58 14.58
CA ILE A 186 -1.72 -7.53 15.24
C ILE A 186 -1.51 -7.59 16.76
N ALA A 187 -1.56 -8.78 17.37
CA ALA A 187 -1.33 -8.93 18.81
C ALA A 187 0.06 -8.41 19.24
N LEU A 188 1.10 -8.63 18.42
CA LEU A 188 2.45 -8.09 18.68
C LEU A 188 2.49 -6.55 18.59
N LEU A 189 1.73 -5.96 17.68
CA LEU A 189 1.64 -4.51 17.53
C LEU A 189 0.89 -3.87 18.70
N GLU A 190 -0.22 -4.49 19.12
CA GLU A 190 -0.98 -4.08 20.30
C GLU A 190 -0.12 -4.10 21.57
N GLU A 191 0.66 -5.17 21.78
CA GLU A 191 1.59 -5.31 22.92
C GLU A 191 2.62 -4.17 22.95
N LYS A 192 3.08 -3.72 21.78
CA LYS A 192 4.07 -2.66 21.62
C LYS A 192 3.47 -1.27 21.47
N HIS A 193 2.14 -1.14 21.53
CA HIS A 193 1.41 0.10 21.29
C HIS A 193 1.75 0.76 19.93
N ILE A 194 1.96 -0.06 18.89
CA ILE A 194 2.22 0.39 17.53
C ILE A 194 0.87 0.52 16.80
N PRO A 195 0.56 1.68 16.18
CA PRO A 195 -0.62 1.83 15.34
C PRO A 195 -0.62 0.82 14.19
N TYR A 196 -1.79 0.28 13.83
CA TYR A 196 -1.95 -0.66 12.72
C TYR A 196 -3.27 -0.45 11.99
N MET A 197 -3.33 -0.88 10.73
CA MET A 197 -4.56 -0.97 9.95
C MET A 197 -5.12 -2.39 10.07
N GLU A 198 -6.28 -2.54 10.72
CA GLU A 198 -6.94 -3.83 11.00
C GLU A 198 -7.14 -4.68 9.75
N TYR A 199 -7.51 -4.03 8.64
CA TYR A 199 -7.84 -4.68 7.37
C TYR A 199 -6.65 -4.81 6.40
N LEU A 200 -5.43 -4.45 6.82
CA LEU A 200 -4.24 -4.64 5.99
C LEU A 200 -4.01 -6.15 5.77
N ARG A 201 -4.15 -6.60 4.53
CA ARG A 201 -3.87 -7.98 4.12
C ARG A 201 -2.36 -8.22 4.10
N SER A 202 -1.93 -9.46 4.38
CA SER A 202 -0.54 -9.88 4.13
C SER A 202 -0.16 -9.64 2.68
N GLU A 203 1.11 -9.39 2.38
CA GLU A 203 1.59 -9.16 0.99
C GLU A 203 1.31 -10.37 0.07
N VAL A 204 1.57 -11.59 0.58
CA VAL A 204 1.34 -12.84 -0.14
C VAL A 204 0.63 -13.84 0.76
N LEU A 205 -0.38 -14.54 0.23
CA LEU A 205 -1.04 -15.64 0.95
C LEU A 205 -0.19 -16.92 0.91
N GLU A 206 -0.42 -17.83 1.85
CA GLU A 206 0.34 -19.08 1.90
C GLU A 206 0.20 -19.92 0.61
N SER A 207 -0.98 -19.86 -0.03
CA SER A 207 -1.26 -20.53 -1.30
C SER A 207 -0.58 -19.89 -2.51
N GLU A 208 -0.22 -18.60 -2.41
CA GLU A 208 0.44 -17.81 -3.46
C GLU A 208 1.96 -17.78 -3.30
N ALA A 209 2.44 -18.07 -2.09
CA ALA A 209 3.85 -17.97 -1.72
C ALA A 209 4.73 -18.84 -2.63
N ARG A 210 5.71 -18.20 -3.26
CA ARG A 210 6.71 -18.85 -4.11
C ARG A 210 8.09 -18.54 -3.56
N LEU A 211 8.44 -19.25 -2.49
CA LEU A 211 9.68 -18.99 -1.78
C LEU A 211 10.90 -19.22 -2.67
N ARG A 212 11.83 -18.27 -2.64
CA ARG A 212 13.17 -18.46 -3.21
C ARG A 212 13.85 -19.65 -2.56
N SER A 213 14.58 -20.44 -3.34
CA SER A 213 15.29 -21.57 -2.76
C SER A 213 16.37 -21.10 -1.80
N ARG A 214 16.69 -21.91 -0.78
CA ARG A 214 17.76 -21.64 0.18
C ARG A 214 19.09 -21.27 -0.51
N LYS A 215 19.39 -21.95 -1.62
CA LYS A 215 20.59 -21.69 -2.41
C LYS A 215 20.57 -20.29 -3.03
N GLU A 216 19.46 -19.91 -3.67
CA GLU A 216 19.29 -18.56 -4.24
C GLU A 216 19.38 -17.48 -3.16
N ILE A 217 18.78 -17.71 -1.99
CA ILE A 217 18.83 -16.79 -0.84
C ILE A 217 20.28 -16.55 -0.40
N VAL A 218 21.08 -17.61 -0.21
CA VAL A 218 22.49 -17.50 0.20
C VAL A 218 23.35 -16.82 -0.86
N GLN A 219 23.14 -17.16 -2.14
CA GLN A 219 23.84 -16.54 -3.26
C GLN A 219 23.56 -15.04 -3.35
N ARG A 220 22.29 -14.66 -3.18
CA ARG A 220 21.86 -13.26 -3.14
C ARG A 220 22.44 -12.53 -1.93
N ALA A 221 22.43 -13.14 -0.75
CA ALA A 221 23.01 -12.55 0.46
C ALA A 221 24.50 -12.21 0.28
N ALA A 222 25.26 -13.09 -0.37
CA ALA A 222 26.68 -12.86 -0.66
C ALA A 222 26.90 -11.69 -1.64
N ALA A 223 26.04 -11.55 -2.65
CA ALA A 223 26.08 -10.43 -3.59
C ALA A 223 25.76 -9.10 -2.91
N LEU A 224 24.68 -9.05 -2.13
CA LEU A 224 24.27 -7.88 -1.37
C LEU A 224 25.34 -7.42 -0.37
N PHE A 225 25.92 -8.37 0.36
CA PHE A 225 27.02 -8.08 1.27
C PHE A 225 28.23 -7.49 0.54
N ALA A 226 28.63 -8.06 -0.60
CA ALA A 226 29.76 -7.55 -1.35
C ALA A 226 29.55 -6.14 -1.90
N VAL A 227 28.33 -5.84 -2.37
CA VAL A 227 27.93 -4.50 -2.83
C VAL A 227 27.91 -3.50 -1.66
N ALA A 228 27.40 -3.90 -0.50
CA ALA A 228 27.40 -3.07 0.70
C ALA A 228 28.82 -2.76 1.21
N VAL A 229 29.71 -3.76 1.24
CA VAL A 229 31.14 -3.58 1.56
C VAL A 229 31.81 -2.62 0.58
N TYR A 230 31.53 -2.79 -0.72
CA TYR A 230 32.05 -1.88 -1.73
C TYR A 230 31.64 -0.43 -1.43
N SER A 231 30.35 -0.20 -1.16
CA SER A 231 29.83 1.12 -0.82
C SER A 231 30.46 1.70 0.46
N GLU A 232 30.53 0.92 1.53
CA GLU A 232 31.14 1.35 2.81
C GLU A 232 32.58 1.84 2.61
N VAL A 233 33.35 1.14 1.77
CA VAL A 233 34.74 1.52 1.47
C VAL A 233 34.81 2.78 0.60
N ILE A 234 33.89 2.99 -0.34
CA ILE A 234 33.81 4.25 -1.11
C ILE A 234 33.52 5.44 -0.20
N LEU A 235 32.62 5.26 0.78
CA LEU A 235 32.22 6.30 1.73
C LEU A 235 33.25 6.57 2.83
N SER A 236 34.25 5.69 2.99
CA SER A 236 35.26 5.81 4.03
C SER A 236 36.31 6.88 3.72
N GLU A 237 36.62 7.74 4.69
CA GLU A 237 37.63 8.78 4.53
C GLU A 237 39.01 8.18 4.20
N GLY A 238 39.60 8.64 3.08
CA GLY A 238 40.94 8.21 2.65
C GLY A 238 40.98 6.89 1.88
N SER A 239 39.83 6.25 1.69
CA SER A 239 39.66 5.11 0.79
C SER A 239 39.15 5.59 -0.58
N GLY A 240 39.30 4.74 -1.59
CA GLY A 240 38.86 5.05 -2.94
C GLY A 240 38.43 3.79 -3.70
N ARG A 241 37.94 3.99 -4.92
CA ARG A 241 37.42 2.91 -5.78
C ARG A 241 38.33 1.69 -5.89
N GLU A 242 39.64 1.88 -5.99
CA GLU A 242 40.58 0.77 -6.11
C GLU A 242 40.54 -0.16 -4.89
N GLU A 243 40.39 0.40 -3.68
CA GLU A 243 40.27 -0.35 -2.44
C GLU A 243 38.90 -1.03 -2.33
N ALA A 244 37.83 -0.34 -2.71
CA ALA A 244 36.48 -0.93 -2.75
C ALA A 244 36.43 -2.13 -3.71
N LEU A 245 37.00 -1.99 -4.91
CA LEU A 245 37.12 -3.08 -5.90
C LEU A 245 38.01 -4.23 -5.40
N PHE A 246 38.99 -3.97 -4.54
CA PHE A 246 39.80 -5.01 -3.95
C PHE A 246 38.98 -5.93 -3.04
N TYR A 247 38.13 -5.38 -2.16
CA TYR A 247 37.23 -6.18 -1.33
C TYR A 247 36.15 -6.89 -2.17
N PHE A 248 35.59 -6.20 -3.17
CA PHE A 248 34.64 -6.81 -4.10
C PHE A 248 35.23 -8.04 -4.82
N LYS A 249 36.45 -7.92 -5.36
CA LYS A 249 37.16 -9.03 -6.03
C LYS A 249 37.48 -10.19 -5.09
N LYS A 250 37.74 -9.92 -3.80
CA LYS A 250 37.89 -11.00 -2.80
C LYS A 250 36.59 -11.77 -2.62
N MET A 251 35.46 -11.07 -2.52
CA MET A 251 34.15 -11.71 -2.43
C MET A 251 33.84 -12.51 -3.70
N GLU A 252 34.18 -12.01 -4.89
CA GLU A 252 34.07 -12.75 -6.15
C GLU A 252 34.89 -14.05 -6.13
N GLN A 253 36.14 -14.00 -5.67
CA GLN A 253 36.97 -15.20 -5.57
C GLN A 253 36.35 -16.27 -4.67
N LEU A 254 35.76 -15.86 -3.54
CA LEU A 254 35.17 -16.75 -2.54
C LEU A 254 33.79 -17.29 -2.95
N TYR A 255 32.92 -16.43 -3.48
CA TYR A 255 31.48 -16.71 -3.60
C TYR A 255 30.95 -16.74 -5.04
N LYS A 256 31.72 -16.28 -6.03
CA LYS A 256 31.25 -16.12 -7.43
C LYS A 256 30.06 -15.15 -7.56
N ILE A 257 30.13 -14.04 -6.83
CA ILE A 257 29.06 -13.05 -6.67
C ILE A 257 28.63 -12.38 -7.98
N GLU A 258 29.51 -12.24 -8.98
CA GLU A 258 29.19 -11.58 -10.25
C GLU A 258 28.02 -12.28 -10.97
N SER A 259 27.88 -13.59 -10.76
CA SER A 259 26.76 -14.38 -11.32
C SER A 259 25.42 -14.13 -10.63
N TYR A 260 25.39 -13.38 -9.52
CA TYR A 260 24.23 -13.18 -8.66
C TYR A 260 23.89 -11.71 -8.42
N LEU A 261 24.63 -10.78 -9.05
CA LEU A 261 24.31 -9.36 -9.04
C LEU A 261 23.01 -9.12 -9.78
N SER A 262 22.24 -8.15 -9.30
CA SER A 262 21.16 -7.58 -10.09
C SER A 262 21.71 -6.64 -11.16
N PRO A 263 20.95 -6.34 -12.23
CA PRO A 263 21.34 -5.34 -13.23
C PRO A 263 21.74 -3.98 -12.62
N ALA A 264 21.00 -3.49 -11.62
CA ALA A 264 21.31 -2.22 -10.96
C ALA A 264 22.64 -2.29 -10.19
N GLU A 265 22.92 -3.41 -9.51
CA GLU A 265 24.18 -3.60 -8.79
C GLU A 265 25.37 -3.73 -9.71
N ALA A 266 25.24 -4.46 -10.82
CA ALA A 266 26.28 -4.56 -11.82
C ALA A 266 26.61 -3.16 -12.39
N ALA A 267 25.58 -2.38 -12.73
CA ALA A 267 25.76 -1.01 -13.19
C ALA A 267 26.44 -0.11 -12.14
N TYR A 268 26.07 -0.24 -10.87
CA TYR A 268 26.68 0.50 -9.77
C TYR A 268 28.17 0.17 -9.59
N ILE A 269 28.53 -1.12 -9.59
CA ILE A 269 29.92 -1.55 -9.49
C ILE A 269 30.74 -1.08 -10.70
N ASP A 270 30.14 -1.02 -11.88
CA ASP A 270 30.80 -0.54 -13.10
C ASP A 270 30.89 0.99 -13.22
N ASN A 271 30.03 1.74 -12.51
CA ASN A 271 30.01 3.21 -12.54
C ASN A 271 31.30 3.78 -11.92
N PRO A 272 32.23 4.41 -12.68
CA PRO A 272 33.54 4.85 -12.18
C PRO A 272 33.50 5.90 -11.08
N ASP A 273 32.41 6.66 -10.98
CA ASP A 273 32.26 7.80 -10.08
C ASP A 273 30.82 7.82 -9.52
N PRO A 274 30.49 6.88 -8.61
CA PRO A 274 29.15 6.78 -8.05
C PRO A 274 28.85 7.98 -7.14
N GLU A 275 27.61 8.45 -7.18
CA GLU A 275 27.18 9.54 -6.32
C GLU A 275 27.15 9.08 -4.85
N GLU A 276 27.41 10.00 -3.91
CA GLU A 276 27.42 9.69 -2.47
C GLU A 276 26.08 9.07 -2.02
N GLN A 277 24.97 9.61 -2.51
CA GLN A 277 23.62 9.10 -2.20
C GLN A 277 23.39 7.68 -2.73
N GLU A 278 23.92 7.37 -3.93
CA GLU A 278 23.87 6.03 -4.52
C GLU A 278 24.68 5.05 -3.65
N CYS A 279 25.85 5.47 -3.18
CA CYS A 279 26.63 4.68 -2.24
C CYS A 279 25.84 4.41 -0.96
N ILE A 280 25.30 5.46 -0.31
CA ILE A 280 24.49 5.29 0.91
C ILE A 280 23.37 4.27 0.68
N GLN A 281 22.64 4.36 -0.45
CA GLN A 281 21.58 3.42 -0.82
C GLN A 281 22.09 1.97 -0.91
N PHE A 282 23.21 1.72 -1.58
CA PHE A 282 23.79 0.38 -1.67
C PHE A 282 24.42 -0.11 -0.36
N GLY A 283 24.80 0.78 0.55
CA GLY A 283 25.26 0.44 1.90
C GLY A 283 24.16 -0.19 2.76
N TRP A 284 22.90 0.24 2.57
CA TRP A 284 21.73 -0.34 3.24
C TRP A 284 21.51 -1.83 2.92
N ARG A 285 22.14 -2.37 1.86
CA ARG A 285 22.05 -3.80 1.51
C ARG A 285 22.61 -4.74 2.56
N TYR A 286 23.33 -4.24 3.57
CA TYR A 286 23.64 -5.02 4.77
C TYR A 286 22.38 -5.53 5.50
N GLU A 287 21.33 -4.71 5.63
CA GLU A 287 20.07 -5.13 6.26
C GLU A 287 19.42 -6.28 5.50
N CYS A 288 19.34 -6.15 4.18
CA CYS A 288 18.80 -7.18 3.31
C CYS A 288 19.60 -8.49 3.41
N ALA A 289 20.94 -8.42 3.40
CA ALA A 289 21.79 -9.59 3.55
C ALA A 289 21.54 -10.31 4.90
N GLY A 290 21.33 -9.54 5.98
CA GLY A 290 20.93 -10.07 7.27
C GLY A 290 19.64 -10.88 7.25
N VAL A 291 18.59 -10.32 6.66
CA VAL A 291 17.29 -10.98 6.49
C VAL A 291 17.44 -12.28 5.70
N LEU A 292 18.22 -12.26 4.62
CA LEU A 292 18.46 -13.45 3.79
C LEU A 292 19.23 -14.54 4.57
N LEU A 293 20.22 -14.18 5.38
CA LEU A 293 20.93 -15.16 6.22
C LEU A 293 20.03 -15.74 7.32
N TRP A 294 19.16 -14.91 7.91
CA TRP A 294 18.15 -15.38 8.87
C TRP A 294 17.17 -16.36 8.23
N ALA A 295 16.63 -16.03 7.04
CA ALA A 295 15.72 -16.90 6.30
C ALA A 295 16.41 -18.22 5.87
N ALA A 296 17.69 -18.16 5.51
CA ALA A 296 18.51 -19.34 5.20
C ALA A 296 18.87 -20.18 6.46
N GLY A 297 18.57 -19.68 7.66
CA GLY A 297 18.89 -20.29 8.95
C GLY A 297 20.39 -20.37 9.25
N ILE A 298 21.15 -19.40 8.74
CA ILE A 298 22.58 -19.23 9.04
C ILE A 298 22.74 -18.34 10.29
N VAL A 299 21.81 -17.41 10.48
CA VAL A 299 21.70 -16.55 11.67
C VAL A 299 20.41 -16.94 12.41
N ASP A 300 20.51 -17.10 13.73
CA ASP A 300 19.39 -17.54 14.56
C ASP A 300 18.37 -16.42 14.80
N ASP A 301 18.82 -15.21 15.11
CA ASP A 301 17.93 -14.12 15.50
C ASP A 301 17.94 -12.96 14.49
N LEU A 302 16.74 -12.46 14.17
CA LEU A 302 16.56 -11.18 13.50
C LEU A 302 16.03 -10.19 14.55
N PRO A 303 16.87 -9.26 15.06
CA PRO A 303 16.49 -8.40 16.18
C PRO A 303 15.36 -7.45 15.80
N TYR A 304 14.68 -6.87 16.80
CA TYR A 304 13.70 -5.83 16.57
C TYR A 304 14.30 -4.67 15.73
N PRO A 305 13.60 -4.12 14.73
CA PRO A 305 14.18 -3.19 13.76
C PRO A 305 14.25 -1.75 14.30
N SER A 306 14.84 -1.57 15.48
CA SER A 306 15.14 -0.25 16.07
C SER A 306 16.54 0.26 15.72
N GLU A 307 17.45 -0.65 15.42
CA GLU A 307 18.85 -0.37 15.13
C GLU A 307 19.28 -1.09 13.86
N ILE A 308 20.34 -0.56 13.23
CA ILE A 308 20.97 -1.22 12.09
C ILE A 308 21.58 -2.56 12.52
N ILE A 309 21.70 -3.49 11.58
CA ILE A 309 22.27 -4.80 11.77
C ILE A 309 23.74 -4.70 12.17
N ASP A 310 24.19 -5.66 12.97
CA ASP A 310 25.59 -5.79 13.36
C ASP A 310 26.45 -6.21 12.14
N VAL A 311 26.93 -5.19 11.40
CA VAL A 311 27.79 -5.36 10.23
C VAL A 311 29.06 -6.15 10.57
N PRO A 312 29.76 -5.94 11.70
CA PRO A 312 30.87 -6.81 12.11
C PRO A 312 30.52 -8.30 12.21
N VAL A 313 29.36 -8.65 12.78
CA VAL A 313 28.90 -10.06 12.83
C VAL A 313 28.63 -10.60 11.43
N LEU A 314 27.95 -9.82 10.59
CA LEU A 314 27.67 -10.19 9.20
C LEU A 314 28.97 -10.42 8.40
N ALA A 315 29.93 -9.52 8.57
CA ALA A 315 31.25 -9.62 7.95
C ALA A 315 32.01 -10.86 8.44
N ALA A 316 31.96 -11.17 9.74
CA ALA A 316 32.58 -12.38 10.28
C ALA A 316 32.05 -13.65 9.60
N ILE A 317 30.74 -13.74 9.36
CA ILE A 317 30.13 -14.88 8.66
C ILE A 317 30.71 -15.02 7.24
N PHE A 318 30.67 -13.94 6.44
CA PHE A 318 31.10 -14.02 5.05
C PHE A 318 32.61 -14.21 4.89
N TRP A 319 33.44 -13.59 5.75
CA TRP A 319 34.89 -13.70 5.64
C TRP A 319 35.46 -15.00 6.22
N GLN A 320 34.78 -15.64 7.19
CA GLN A 320 35.23 -16.91 7.77
C GLN A 320 34.85 -18.11 6.91
N HIS A 321 33.71 -18.06 6.21
CA HIS A 321 33.26 -19.13 5.34
C HIS A 321 33.73 -18.93 3.89
N LYS A 322 34.18 -20.00 3.24
CA LYS A 322 34.76 -19.97 1.90
C LYS A 322 33.77 -20.50 0.87
N GLY A 323 32.77 -19.68 0.59
CA GLY A 323 31.84 -19.86 -0.52
C GLY A 323 30.47 -20.40 -0.12
N CYS A 324 29.54 -20.36 -1.08
CA CYS A 324 28.13 -20.68 -0.85
C CYS A 324 27.91 -22.09 -0.29
N SER A 325 28.70 -23.09 -0.73
CA SER A 325 28.57 -24.47 -0.25
C SER A 325 28.84 -24.61 1.24
N GLU A 326 29.80 -23.84 1.78
CA GLU A 326 30.11 -23.87 3.22
C GLU A 326 29.00 -23.21 4.03
N LEU A 327 28.49 -22.05 3.59
CA LEU A 327 27.34 -21.39 4.22
C LEU A 327 26.09 -22.29 4.20
N LEU A 328 25.81 -22.95 3.08
CA LEU A 328 24.67 -23.87 2.97
C LEU A 328 24.79 -25.11 3.88
N SER A 329 25.99 -25.44 4.34
CA SER A 329 26.21 -26.52 5.31
C SER A 329 25.87 -26.11 6.75
N LYS A 330 25.63 -24.82 7.01
CA LYS A 330 25.29 -24.28 8.35
C LYS A 330 23.79 -24.22 8.51
N GLY A 331 23.28 -24.68 9.66
CA GLY A 331 21.87 -24.59 10.03
C GLY A 331 20.89 -25.18 9.02
N PHE A 332 19.61 -24.87 9.20
CA PHE A 332 18.49 -25.34 8.37
C PHE A 332 17.62 -24.15 7.97
N PRO A 333 17.07 -24.12 6.73
CA PRO A 333 16.23 -23.00 6.31
C PRO A 333 15.01 -22.88 7.21
N ARG A 334 14.56 -21.64 7.42
CA ARG A 334 13.31 -21.36 8.11
C ARG A 334 12.15 -21.95 7.34
N SER A 335 11.12 -22.39 8.06
CA SER A 335 9.90 -22.88 7.43
C SER A 335 9.19 -21.77 6.66
N GLN A 336 8.35 -22.15 5.70
CA GLN A 336 7.54 -21.18 4.96
C GLN A 336 6.67 -20.33 5.89
N SER A 337 6.06 -20.94 6.91
CA SER A 337 5.24 -20.22 7.89
C SER A 337 6.06 -19.21 8.69
N GLU A 338 7.27 -19.56 9.14
CA GLU A 338 8.12 -18.61 9.88
C GLU A 338 8.53 -17.41 9.02
N ILE A 339 8.86 -17.63 7.76
CA ILE A 339 9.23 -16.55 6.83
C ILE A 339 8.02 -15.66 6.54
N LEU A 340 6.84 -16.25 6.30
CA LEU A 340 5.62 -15.48 6.06
C LEU A 340 5.21 -14.68 7.31
N ASP A 341 5.31 -15.25 8.52
CA ASP A 341 5.05 -14.53 9.77
C ASP A 341 5.99 -13.32 9.94
N ALA A 342 7.28 -13.48 9.65
CA ALA A 342 8.25 -12.39 9.70
C ALA A 342 8.03 -11.31 8.62
N ALA A 343 7.65 -11.72 7.41
CA ALA A 343 7.27 -10.79 6.34
C ALA A 343 6.02 -9.99 6.73
N ASP A 344 5.01 -10.65 7.30
CA ASP A 344 3.73 -10.07 7.67
C ASP A 344 3.83 -9.01 8.79
N ILE A 345 4.64 -9.27 9.82
CA ILE A 345 4.90 -8.27 10.85
C ILE A 345 5.76 -7.12 10.32
N THR A 346 6.71 -7.39 9.42
CA THR A 346 7.56 -6.36 8.82
C THR A 346 6.75 -5.42 7.93
N LEU A 347 5.82 -5.94 7.12
CA LEU A 347 4.85 -5.14 6.35
C LEU A 347 4.07 -4.17 7.25
N ARG A 348 3.64 -4.63 8.43
CA ARG A 348 2.89 -3.78 9.36
C ARG A 348 3.75 -2.74 10.05
N TYR A 349 5.00 -3.07 10.37
CA TYR A 349 5.96 -2.06 10.84
C TYR A 349 6.19 -1.00 9.77
N ASP A 350 6.30 -1.40 8.50
CA ASP A 350 6.50 -0.45 7.40
C ASP A 350 5.28 0.47 7.26
N TRP A 351 4.08 -0.09 7.26
CA TRP A 351 2.84 0.70 7.26
C TRP A 351 2.81 1.71 8.42
N ALA A 352 3.15 1.30 9.64
CA ALA A 352 3.16 2.18 10.80
C ALA A 352 4.21 3.30 10.69
N CYS A 353 5.39 3.02 10.11
CA CYS A 353 6.41 4.01 9.79
C CYS A 353 5.94 5.00 8.72
N VAL A 354 5.27 4.53 7.67
CA VAL A 354 4.70 5.37 6.60
C VAL A 354 3.59 6.26 7.15
N GLU A 355 2.67 5.70 7.95
CA GLU A 355 1.57 6.42 8.59
C GLU A 355 2.10 7.55 9.49
N ALA A 356 3.12 7.27 10.31
CA ALA A 356 3.76 8.29 11.13
C ALA A 356 4.39 9.40 10.27
N ARG A 357 5.12 9.04 9.21
CA ARG A 357 5.79 9.98 8.31
C ARG A 357 4.81 10.90 7.58
N ILE A 358 3.72 10.36 7.04
CA ILE A 358 2.68 11.15 6.34
C ILE A 358 2.04 12.17 7.28
N HIS A 359 1.92 11.84 8.57
CA HIS A 359 1.37 12.73 9.60
C HIS A 359 2.43 13.59 10.31
N GLY A 360 3.68 13.61 9.83
CA GLY A 360 4.78 14.39 10.43
C GLY A 360 5.12 13.97 11.87
N LYS A 361 4.90 12.71 12.23
CA LYS A 361 5.20 12.12 13.54
C LYS A 361 6.47 11.27 13.48
N GLU A 362 7.08 11.06 14.65
CA GLU A 362 8.18 10.10 14.80
C GLU A 362 7.67 8.66 14.61
N ALA A 363 8.54 7.78 14.12
CA ALA A 363 8.23 6.36 13.97
C ALA A 363 7.88 5.75 15.34
N PRO A 364 6.80 4.93 15.43
CA PRO A 364 6.32 4.42 16.70
C PRO A 364 7.27 3.39 17.29
N ALA A 365 7.25 3.25 18.62
CA ALA A 365 7.98 2.20 19.36
C ALA A 365 9.46 2.05 18.97
N SER A 366 10.14 3.18 18.72
CA SER A 366 11.56 3.24 18.33
C SER A 366 11.91 2.48 17.05
N LEU A 367 10.94 2.21 16.17
CA LEU A 367 11.20 1.63 14.86
C LEU A 367 12.11 2.55 14.04
N ASN A 368 13.11 1.96 13.38
CA ASN A 368 13.90 2.66 12.39
C ASN A 368 13.29 2.42 11.01
N GLY A 369 12.67 3.46 10.44
CA GLY A 369 11.99 3.36 9.15
C GLY A 369 12.89 2.91 7.99
N GLY A 370 14.19 3.23 8.01
CA GLY A 370 15.14 2.76 7.00
C GLY A 370 15.40 1.26 7.11
N VAL A 371 15.63 0.76 8.33
CA VAL A 371 15.79 -0.68 8.59
C VAL A 371 14.53 -1.45 8.20
N VAL A 372 13.37 -0.97 8.63
CA VAL A 372 12.08 -1.62 8.32
C VAL A 372 11.86 -1.74 6.82
N MET A 373 12.13 -0.67 6.06
CA MET A 373 11.96 -0.66 4.60
C MET A 373 12.86 -1.68 3.91
N GLU A 374 14.15 -1.75 4.24
CA GLU A 374 15.09 -2.70 3.63
C GLU A 374 14.73 -4.16 3.97
N ARG A 375 14.23 -4.39 5.19
CA ARG A 375 13.74 -5.72 5.59
C ARG A 375 12.46 -6.08 4.87
N HIS A 376 11.52 -5.14 4.71
CA HIS A 376 10.29 -5.35 3.94
C HIS A 376 10.64 -5.73 2.49
N TYR A 377 11.57 -4.99 1.86
CA TYR A 377 12.07 -5.28 0.53
C TYR A 377 12.66 -6.70 0.41
N ALA A 378 13.53 -7.08 1.35
CA ALA A 378 14.15 -8.41 1.35
C ALA A 378 13.12 -9.54 1.54
N PHE A 379 12.16 -9.37 2.45
CA PHE A 379 11.09 -10.34 2.67
C PHE A 379 10.19 -10.50 1.44
N ASN A 380 9.80 -9.40 0.80
CA ASN A 380 9.01 -9.42 -0.43
C ASN A 380 9.71 -10.22 -1.54
N TRP A 381 11.03 -10.06 -1.67
CA TRP A 381 11.82 -10.87 -2.60
C TRP A 381 11.83 -12.37 -2.23
N ILE A 382 11.98 -12.70 -0.94
CA ILE A 382 11.99 -14.09 -0.47
C ILE A 382 10.66 -14.78 -0.75
N ILE A 383 9.53 -14.16 -0.40
CA ILE A 383 8.19 -14.78 -0.46
C ILE A 383 7.59 -14.82 -1.87
N GLY A 384 8.24 -14.14 -2.83
CA GLY A 384 7.78 -14.06 -4.21
C GLY A 384 6.67 -13.03 -4.41
N ALA A 385 6.70 -11.93 -3.66
CA ALA A 385 5.80 -10.79 -3.87
C ALA A 385 5.94 -10.17 -5.28
N ASN A 386 5.04 -9.25 -5.62
CA ASN A 386 4.99 -8.61 -6.95
C ASN A 386 4.99 -9.61 -8.13
N GLY A 387 4.37 -10.79 -7.95
CA GLY A 387 4.34 -11.85 -8.97
C GLY A 387 5.65 -12.62 -9.14
N GLY A 388 6.50 -12.66 -8.11
CA GLY A 388 7.81 -13.33 -8.15
C GLY A 388 8.89 -12.50 -8.84
N ALA A 389 8.79 -11.17 -8.74
CA ALA A 389 9.67 -10.23 -9.42
C ALA A 389 11.16 -10.43 -9.10
N GLY A 390 12.03 -9.98 -10.02
CA GLY A 390 13.47 -9.93 -9.80
C GLY A 390 13.82 -8.95 -8.68
N TRP A 391 15.07 -8.96 -8.19
CA TRP A 391 15.48 -8.10 -7.08
C TRP A 391 15.15 -6.63 -7.35
N ASP A 392 15.66 -6.07 -8.45
CA ASP A 392 15.49 -4.65 -8.79
C ASP A 392 14.03 -4.22 -9.04
N ASP A 393 13.13 -5.19 -9.24
CA ASP A 393 11.72 -4.96 -9.58
C ASP A 393 10.79 -5.08 -8.36
N ILE A 394 11.33 -5.36 -7.16
CA ILE A 394 10.54 -5.41 -5.93
C ILE A 394 10.02 -4.01 -5.57
N GLN A 395 8.73 -3.95 -5.25
CA GLN A 395 8.06 -2.73 -4.80
C GLN A 395 7.48 -2.96 -3.40
N PRO A 396 8.15 -2.49 -2.33
CA PRO A 396 7.69 -2.62 -0.95
C PRO A 396 6.63 -1.56 -0.64
N ASN A 397 5.49 -1.62 -1.32
CA ASN A 397 4.40 -0.66 -1.13
C ASN A 397 3.60 -1.01 0.13
N THR A 398 3.18 0.01 0.89
CA THR A 398 2.29 -0.09 2.06
C THR A 398 1.12 0.86 1.97
#